data_AF-A0A7W8SM98-F1
#
_entry.id   AF-A0A7W8SM98-F1
#
_cell.length_a   1.000
_cell.length_b   1.000
_cell.length_c   1.000
_cell.angle_alpha   90.00
_cell.angle_beta   90.00
_cell.angle_gamma   90.00
#
_symmetry.space_group_name_H-M   'P 1'
#
loop_
_entity.id
_entity.type
_entity.pdbx_description
1 polymer ?
#
loop_
_entity_poly.entity_id
_entity_poly.type
_entity_poly.pdbx_seq_one_letter_code
_entity_poly.pdbx_strand_id
1 'polypeptide(L)'
;MLRLEPSKSLARPEVGSRLVKQSADYARAVEQIVGLQAEGLRSQAIQTLNKDLLPIYVGYTAILEDINQLSLILVEQNARKALGITHNAVVLERGSVVHSSTAAELLAQDHKIDTLLAVSRH
;
A
#
# COMPACT_ATOMS: atom_id res chain seq x y z
N MET A 1 18.76 24.32 5.84
CA MET A 1 19.07 22.95 5.42
C MET A 1 18.42 22.02 6.45
N LEU A 2 17.12 21.70 6.28
CA LEU A 2 16.36 20.94 7.27
C LEU A 2 16.54 19.44 6.98
N ARG A 3 17.16 18.73 7.93
CA ARG A 3 17.32 17.27 7.91
C ARG A 3 15.92 16.66 8.12
N LEU A 4 15.39 16.00 7.10
CA LEU A 4 14.20 15.17 7.24
C LEU A 4 14.61 13.91 8.01
N GLU A 5 14.21 13.81 9.27
CA GLU A 5 14.26 12.55 10.03
C GLU A 5 13.47 11.49 9.24
N PRO A 6 13.97 10.25 9.12
CA PRO A 6 13.27 9.22 8.38
C PRO A 6 11.94 8.94 9.06
N SER A 7 10.85 9.22 8.34
CA SER A 7 9.49 8.87 8.75
C SER A 7 9.49 7.43 9.23
N LYS A 8 9.21 7.21 10.52
CA LYS A 8 9.03 5.87 11.09
C LYS A 8 7.85 5.25 10.36
N SER A 9 8.15 4.49 9.31
CA SER A 9 7.16 3.72 8.60
C SER A 9 6.59 2.71 9.60
N LEU A 10 5.31 2.87 9.95
CA LEU A 10 4.55 1.88 10.68
C LEU A 10 4.23 0.66 9.80
N ALA A 11 4.68 0.65 8.54
CA ALA A 11 4.57 -0.53 7.68
C ALA A 11 5.45 -1.65 8.24
N ARG A 12 4.81 -2.79 8.53
CA ARG A 12 5.45 -4.01 9.00
C ARG A 12 6.57 -4.42 8.02
N PRO A 13 7.86 -4.40 8.44
CA PRO A 13 8.98 -4.84 7.60
C PRO A 13 8.82 -6.28 7.09
N GLU A 14 8.06 -7.09 7.86
CA GLU A 14 7.74 -8.46 7.52
C GLU A 14 6.93 -8.58 6.22
N VAL A 15 6.06 -7.60 5.90
CA VAL A 15 5.21 -7.65 4.69
C VAL A 15 6.05 -7.49 3.43
N GLY A 16 6.95 -6.49 3.40
CA GLY A 16 7.87 -6.29 2.28
C GLY A 16 8.79 -7.50 2.07
N SER A 17 9.30 -8.07 3.15
CA SER A 17 10.18 -9.25 3.10
C SER A 17 9.45 -10.50 2.58
N ARG A 18 8.17 -10.69 2.95
CA ARG A 18 7.32 -11.77 2.43
C ARG A 18 7.04 -11.63 0.94
N LEU A 19 6.73 -10.41 0.48
CA LEU A 19 6.46 -10.13 -0.93
C LEU A 19 7.68 -10.43 -1.82
N VAL A 20 8.88 -10.01 -1.38
CA VAL A 20 10.14 -10.29 -2.11
C VAL A 20 10.41 -11.80 -2.19
N LYS A 21 10.20 -12.52 -1.10
CA LYS A 21 10.35 -13.99 -1.09
C LYS A 21 9.34 -14.65 -2.04
N GLN A 22 8.07 -14.27 -1.98
CA GLN A 22 7.03 -14.80 -2.86
C GLN A 22 7.29 -14.52 -4.34
N SER A 23 7.82 -13.35 -4.70
CA SER A 23 8.14 -13.06 -6.11
C SER A 23 9.25 -13.95 -6.64
N ALA A 24 10.26 -14.27 -5.82
CA ALA A 24 11.33 -15.19 -6.20
C ALA A 24 10.82 -16.63 -6.32
N ASP A 25 9.93 -17.05 -5.42
CA ASP A 25 9.31 -18.39 -5.48
C ASP A 25 8.40 -18.53 -6.71
N TYR A 26 7.65 -17.47 -7.06
CA TYR A 26 6.81 -17.41 -8.25
C TYR A 26 7.63 -17.59 -9.54
N ALA A 27 8.70 -16.81 -9.70
CA ALA A 27 9.55 -16.86 -10.88
C ALA A 27 10.11 -18.27 -11.11
N ARG A 28 10.61 -18.91 -10.05
CA ARG A 28 11.12 -20.29 -10.10
C ARG A 28 10.04 -21.31 -10.48
N ALA A 29 8.85 -21.19 -9.90
CA ALA A 29 7.74 -22.10 -10.22
C ALA A 29 7.31 -21.98 -11.70
N VAL A 30 7.26 -20.76 -12.23
CA VAL A 30 6.92 -20.52 -13.65
C VAL A 30 8.00 -21.11 -14.57
N GLU A 31 9.28 -20.85 -14.31
CA GLU A 31 10.39 -21.41 -15.10
C GLU A 31 10.33 -22.95 -15.14
N GLN A 32 10.07 -23.58 -13.99
CA GLN A 32 9.94 -25.02 -13.90
C GLN A 32 8.74 -25.55 -14.69
N ILE A 33 7.58 -24.89 -14.62
CA ILE A 33 6.39 -25.28 -15.39
C ILE A 33 6.66 -25.16 -16.90
N VAL A 34 7.29 -24.08 -17.33
CA VAL A 34 7.64 -23.87 -18.75
C VAL A 34 8.63 -24.92 -19.23
N GLY A 35 9.65 -25.25 -18.43
CA GLY A 35 10.59 -26.34 -18.73
C GLY A 35 9.89 -27.69 -18.89
N LEU A 36 9.03 -28.05 -17.93
CA LEU A 36 8.26 -29.29 -17.99
C LEU A 36 7.30 -29.34 -19.19
N GLN A 37 6.73 -28.19 -19.60
CA GLN A 37 5.92 -28.11 -20.83
C GLN A 37 6.77 -28.34 -22.08
N ALA A 38 7.96 -27.74 -22.16
CA ALA A 38 8.88 -27.93 -23.28
C ALA A 38 9.34 -29.39 -23.43
N GLU A 39 9.43 -30.13 -22.31
CA GLU A 39 9.76 -31.56 -22.27
C GLU A 39 8.55 -32.48 -22.53
N GLY A 40 7.35 -31.93 -22.73
CA GLY A 40 6.12 -32.71 -22.93
C GLY A 40 5.56 -33.35 -21.65
N LEU A 41 6.11 -33.01 -20.48
CA LEU A 41 5.75 -33.56 -19.17
C LEU A 41 4.51 -32.85 -18.58
N ARG A 42 3.39 -32.90 -19.31
CA ARG A 42 2.18 -32.10 -19.01
C ARG A 42 1.58 -32.38 -17.62
N SER A 43 1.54 -33.65 -17.20
CA SER A 43 0.99 -34.01 -15.88
C SER A 43 1.82 -33.44 -14.73
N GLN A 44 3.15 -33.45 -14.86
CA GLN A 44 4.05 -32.89 -13.85
C GLN A 44 3.99 -31.36 -13.82
N ALA A 45 3.89 -30.72 -14.98
CA ALA A 45 3.66 -29.27 -15.05
C ALA A 45 2.37 -28.84 -14.34
N ILE A 46 1.27 -29.58 -14.54
CA ILE A 46 -0.01 -29.34 -13.84
C ILE A 46 0.16 -29.56 -12.32
N GLN A 47 0.93 -30.58 -11.94
CA GLN A 47 1.17 -30.88 -10.54
C GLN A 47 2.00 -29.78 -9.85
N THR A 48 3.04 -29.28 -10.51
CA THR A 48 3.84 -28.12 -10.07
C THR A 48 2.99 -26.85 -9.98
N LEU A 49 2.10 -26.60 -10.94
CA LEU A 49 1.17 -25.48 -10.88
C LEU A 49 0.28 -25.53 -9.63
N ASN A 50 -0.33 -26.68 -9.37
CA ASN A 50 -1.21 -26.85 -8.22
C ASN A 50 -0.47 -26.80 -6.87
N LYS A 51 0.71 -27.42 -6.80
CA LYS A 51 1.46 -27.57 -5.55
C LYS A 51 2.23 -26.30 -5.19
N ASP A 52 2.81 -25.64 -6.18
CA ASP A 52 3.80 -24.58 -5.93
C ASP A 52 3.25 -23.19 -6.30
N LEU A 53 2.47 -23.05 -7.38
CA LEU A 53 1.99 -21.74 -7.84
C LEU A 53 0.69 -21.29 -7.13
N LEU A 54 -0.27 -22.19 -6.91
CA LEU A 54 -1.54 -21.85 -6.25
C LEU A 54 -1.35 -21.30 -4.82
N PRO A 55 -0.51 -21.90 -3.95
CA PRO A 55 -0.31 -21.36 -2.61
C PRO A 55 0.32 -19.97 -2.62
N ILE A 56 1.18 -19.66 -3.60
CA ILE A 56 1.77 -18.34 -3.77
C ILE A 56 0.69 -17.30 -4.11
N TYR A 57 -0.24 -17.64 -5.01
CA TYR A 57 -1.36 -16.78 -5.37
C TYR A 57 -2.28 -16.50 -4.18
N VAL A 58 -2.66 -17.54 -3.44
CA VAL A 58 -3.48 -17.41 -2.21
C VAL A 58 -2.76 -16.58 -1.14
N GLY A 59 -1.44 -16.77 -0.99
CA GLY A 59 -0.66 -15.96 -0.07
C GLY A 59 -0.58 -14.48 -0.50
N TYR A 60 -0.53 -14.20 -1.80
CA TYR A 60 -0.55 -12.84 -2.33
C TYR A 60 -1.87 -12.14 -2.02
N THR A 61 -3.02 -12.82 -2.22
CA THR A 61 -4.33 -12.25 -1.88
C THR A 61 -4.48 -11.99 -0.39
N ALA A 62 -3.95 -12.86 0.47
CA ALA A 62 -3.95 -12.65 1.91
C ALA A 62 -3.11 -11.42 2.33
N ILE A 63 -1.94 -11.21 1.69
CA ILE A 63 -1.12 -10.01 1.95
C ILE A 63 -1.84 -8.75 1.48
N LEU A 64 -2.52 -8.79 0.34
CA LEU A 64 -3.29 -7.65 -0.14
C LEU A 64 -4.48 -7.33 0.77
N GLU A 65 -5.17 -8.34 1.30
CA GLU A 65 -6.20 -8.14 2.33
C GLU A 65 -5.60 -7.54 3.60
N ASP A 66 -4.46 -8.06 4.07
CA ASP A 66 -3.75 -7.49 5.22
C ASP A 66 -3.42 -6.01 4.99
N ILE A 67 -2.90 -5.65 3.80
CA ILE A 67 -2.58 -4.27 3.44
C ILE A 67 -3.85 -3.41 3.37
N ASN A 68 -4.94 -3.91 2.80
CA ASN A 68 -6.22 -3.20 2.72
C ASN A 68 -6.84 -2.96 4.10
N GLN A 69 -6.55 -3.80 5.09
CA GLN A 69 -6.97 -3.61 6.48
C GLN A 69 -6.06 -2.62 7.24
N LEU A 70 -4.91 -2.21 6.69
CA LEU A 70 -4.04 -1.23 7.35
C LEU A 70 -4.65 0.17 7.26
N SER A 71 -5.07 0.68 8.42
CA SER A 71 -5.39 2.11 8.60
C SER A 71 -4.12 2.88 8.96
N LEU A 72 -3.62 3.68 8.03
CA LEU A 72 -2.49 4.59 8.26
C LEU A 72 -3.01 6.00 8.56
N ILE A 73 -2.64 6.55 9.71
CA ILE A 73 -2.81 7.98 10.00
C ILE A 73 -1.52 8.69 9.64
N LEU A 74 -1.59 9.55 8.63
CA LEU A 74 -0.51 10.43 8.23
C LEU A 74 -0.72 11.81 8.85
N VAL A 75 0.24 12.27 9.66
CA VAL A 75 0.26 13.63 10.20
C VAL A 75 1.33 14.41 9.45
N GLU A 76 0.92 15.43 8.70
CA GLU A 76 1.78 16.18 7.80
C GLU A 76 1.39 17.65 7.81
N GLN A 77 2.37 18.54 7.73
CA GLN A 77 2.14 19.99 7.75
C GLN A 77 1.74 20.51 6.36
N ASN A 78 2.13 19.81 5.30
CA ASN A 78 1.69 20.11 3.95
C ASN A 78 0.41 19.34 3.58
N ALA A 79 -0.75 20.00 3.74
CA ALA A 79 -2.05 19.40 3.45
C ALA A 79 -2.16 18.87 2.01
N ARG A 80 -1.66 19.60 1.00
CA ARG A 80 -1.73 19.15 -0.40
C ARG A 80 -0.95 17.85 -0.63
N LYS A 81 0.22 17.69 0.02
CA LYS A 81 0.99 16.43 -0.04
C LYS A 81 0.25 15.27 0.64
N ALA A 82 -0.30 15.50 1.83
CA ALA A 82 -1.03 14.48 2.57
C ALA A 82 -2.29 14.01 1.84
N LEU A 83 -3.06 14.95 1.30
CA LEU A 83 -4.31 14.67 0.58
C LEU A 83 -4.09 13.87 -0.70
N GLY A 84 -2.94 14.03 -1.37
CA GLY A 84 -2.61 13.26 -2.57
C GLY A 84 -2.38 11.76 -2.33
N ILE A 85 -2.21 11.33 -1.08
CA ILE A 85 -1.85 9.94 -0.73
C ILE A 85 -2.76 9.33 0.34
N THR A 86 -3.78 10.04 0.80
CA THR A 86 -4.72 9.59 1.83
C THR A 86 -6.13 9.41 1.27
N HIS A 87 -6.93 8.54 1.88
CA HIS A 87 -8.33 8.33 1.49
C HIS A 87 -9.26 9.30 2.23
N ASN A 88 -9.00 9.49 3.53
CA ASN A 88 -9.76 10.37 4.42
C ASN A 88 -8.89 11.52 4.89
N ALA A 89 -9.51 12.68 5.08
CA ALA A 89 -8.87 13.91 5.53
C ALA A 89 -9.55 14.42 6.80
N VAL A 90 -8.77 14.61 7.86
CA VAL A 90 -9.21 15.24 9.10
C VAL A 90 -8.30 16.42 9.39
N VAL A 91 -8.87 17.61 9.60
CA VAL A 91 -8.12 18.81 9.99
C VAL A 91 -8.37 19.09 11.47
N LEU A 92 -7.29 19.25 12.21
CA LEU A 92 -7.29 19.55 13.63
C LEU A 92 -6.82 20.97 13.87
N GLU A 93 -7.53 21.70 14.74
CA GLU A 93 -7.12 23.02 15.23
C GLU A 93 -7.27 23.05 16.75
N ARG A 94 -6.19 23.37 17.48
CA ARG A 94 -6.17 23.48 18.95
C ARG A 94 -6.85 22.29 19.68
N GLY A 95 -6.65 21.08 19.16
CA GLY A 95 -7.21 19.84 19.75
C GLY A 95 -8.66 19.54 19.36
N SER A 96 -9.28 20.33 18.49
CA SER A 96 -10.63 20.11 17.97
C SER A 96 -10.61 19.76 16.48
N VAL A 97 -11.49 18.85 16.05
CA VAL A 97 -11.69 18.55 14.63
C VAL A 97 -12.51 19.68 14.00
N VAL A 98 -11.89 20.44 13.10
CA VAL A 98 -12.55 21.56 12.40
C VAL A 98 -13.06 21.17 11.02
N HIS A 99 -12.55 20.06 10.45
CA HIS A 99 -13.03 19.52 9.18
C HIS A 99 -12.78 18.01 9.09
N SER A 100 -13.72 17.29 8.46
CA SER A 100 -13.62 15.87 8.14
C SER A 100 -14.30 15.59 6.80
N SER A 101 -13.60 14.93 5.88
CA SER A 101 -14.13 14.53 4.57
C SER A 101 -13.27 13.43 3.94
N THR A 102 -13.63 12.97 2.75
CA THR A 102 -12.65 12.25 1.91
C THR A 102 -11.57 13.23 1.44
N ALA A 103 -10.38 12.72 1.15
CA ALA A 103 -9.30 13.54 0.59
C ALA A 103 -9.65 14.05 -0.82
N ALA A 104 -10.36 13.23 -1.61
CA ALA A 104 -10.81 13.58 -2.95
C ALA A 104 -11.79 14.77 -2.95
N GLU A 105 -12.77 14.78 -2.05
CA GLU A 105 -13.72 15.89 -1.91
C GLU A 105 -13.02 17.18 -1.49
N LEU A 106 -12.04 17.09 -0.59
CA LEU A 106 -11.29 18.26 -0.13
C LEU A 106 -10.36 18.80 -1.24
N LEU A 107 -9.71 17.93 -2.01
CA LEU A 107 -8.89 18.30 -3.16
C LEU A 107 -9.70 18.96 -4.29
N ALA A 108 -10.96 18.57 -4.48
CA ALA A 108 -11.84 19.20 -5.46
C ALA A 108 -12.28 20.62 -5.05
N GLN A 109 -11.99 21.06 -3.82
CA GLN A 109 -12.42 22.34 -3.26
C GLN A 109 -11.21 23.20 -2.85
N ASP A 110 -10.44 23.70 -3.83
CA ASP A 110 -9.23 24.52 -3.60
C ASP A 110 -9.46 25.67 -2.60
N HIS A 111 -10.56 26.43 -2.74
CA HIS A 111 -10.87 27.54 -1.84
C HIS A 111 -11.06 27.09 -0.38
N LYS A 112 -11.57 25.87 -0.16
CA LYS A 112 -11.78 25.33 1.19
C LYS A 112 -10.47 24.88 1.82
N ILE A 113 -9.55 24.32 1.04
CA ILE A 113 -8.18 24.04 1.49
C ILE A 113 -7.50 25.33 1.93
N ASP A 114 -7.54 26.37 1.09
CA ASP A 114 -6.85 27.63 1.40
C ASP A 114 -7.46 28.30 2.64
N THR A 115 -8.77 28.20 2.84
CA THR A 115 -9.43 28.67 4.06
C THR A 115 -8.94 27.89 5.29
N LEU A 116 -8.94 26.56 5.25
CA LEU A 116 -8.49 25.70 6.36
C LEU A 116 -7.00 25.93 6.70
N LEU A 117 -6.17 26.20 5.69
CA LEU A 117 -4.74 26.52 5.85
C LEU A 117 -4.49 27.95 6.35
N ALA A 118 -5.36 28.91 6.02
CA ALA A 118 -5.26 30.29 6.46
C ALA A 118 -5.61 30.45 7.95
N VAL A 119 -6.54 29.65 8.46
CA VAL A 119 -6.92 29.63 9.89
C VAL A 119 -5.74 29.20 10.78
N SER A 120 -4.81 28.38 10.27
CA SER A 120 -3.60 27.98 11.01
C SER A 120 -2.52 29.06 11.14
N ARG A 121 -2.71 30.25 10.55
CA ARG A 121 -1.67 31.30 10.44
C ARG A 121 -1.84 32.46 11.44
N HIS A 122 -2.60 32.27 12.52
CA HIS A 122 -2.74 33.24 13.63
C HIS A 122 -2.18 32.68 14.93
#